data_AF-A0A836GY91-F1
#
_entry.id   AF-A0A836GY91-F1
#
_cell.length_a   1.000
_cell.length_b   1.000
_cell.length_c   1.000
_cell.angle_alpha   90.00
_cell.angle_beta   90.00
_cell.angle_gamma   90.00
#
_symmetry.space_group_name_H-M   'P 1'
#
loop_
_entity.id
_entity.type
_entity.pdbx_description
1 polymer ?
#
loop_
_entity_poly.entity_id
_entity_poly.type
_entity_poly.pdbx_seq_one_letter_code
_entity_poly.pdbx_strand_id
1 'polypeptide(L)'
;MLTPSAAAADVGEVTEADLALRFLNHCLSNAVQVHYLVTSSFQGGDWQTSTLLGAEVQTYMRELLAAYAANSALRRQLVSGDSLYYLQCLTDETTRTDFVRVAAAPSFPFASS
;
A
#
# COMPACT_ATOMS: atom_id res chain seq x y z
N MET A 1 47.49 -5.63 -22.01
CA MET A 1 46.62 -6.76 -21.64
C MET A 1 45.91 -6.41 -20.33
N LEU A 2 44.56 -6.50 -20.34
CA LEU A 2 43.62 -6.80 -19.24
C LEU A 2 43.94 -6.27 -17.82
N THR A 3 43.10 -5.45 -17.19
CA THR A 3 41.75 -5.84 -16.74
C THR A 3 40.92 -4.59 -16.36
N PRO A 4 39.62 -4.51 -16.71
CA PRO A 4 38.69 -3.62 -16.04
C PRO A 4 38.15 -4.29 -14.76
N SER A 5 38.45 -3.69 -13.61
CA SER A 5 37.81 -4.04 -12.33
C SER A 5 36.43 -3.40 -12.29
N ALA A 6 35.44 -4.07 -12.88
CA ALA A 6 34.04 -3.78 -12.66
C ALA A 6 33.62 -4.52 -11.38
N ALA A 7 33.72 -3.84 -10.24
CA ALA A 7 32.92 -4.17 -9.08
C ALA A 7 31.45 -3.85 -9.44
N ALA A 8 30.82 -4.77 -10.17
CA ALA A 8 29.38 -4.82 -10.28
C ALA A 8 28.88 -5.25 -8.89
N ALA A 9 28.51 -4.26 -8.08
CA ALA A 9 27.63 -4.51 -6.96
C ALA A 9 26.42 -5.27 -7.52
N ASP A 10 26.14 -6.42 -6.92
CA ASP A 10 24.94 -7.21 -7.11
C ASP A 10 23.74 -6.29 -6.80
N VAL A 11 23.22 -5.62 -7.82
CA VAL A 11 21.95 -4.90 -7.74
C VAL A 11 20.90 -6.00 -7.72
N GLY A 12 20.64 -6.54 -6.53
CA GLY A 12 19.59 -7.53 -6.30
C GLY A 12 18.30 -7.02 -6.94
N GLU A 13 17.80 -7.78 -7.92
CA GLU A 13 16.58 -7.44 -8.66
C GLU A 13 15.43 -7.34 -7.67
N VAL A 14 14.87 -6.13 -7.51
CA VAL A 14 13.74 -5.91 -6.60
C VAL A 14 12.54 -6.65 -7.16
N THR A 15 12.06 -7.67 -6.45
CA THR A 15 10.92 -8.47 -6.91
C THR A 15 9.60 -7.75 -6.68
N GLU A 16 8.56 -8.16 -7.39
CA GLU A 16 7.20 -7.65 -7.14
C GLU A 16 6.74 -7.92 -5.70
N ALA A 17 7.13 -9.06 -5.12
CA ALA A 17 6.84 -9.40 -3.74
C ALA A 17 7.52 -8.42 -2.75
N ASP A 18 8.75 -7.99 -3.04
CA ASP A 18 9.45 -7.00 -2.23
C ASP A 18 8.77 -5.63 -2.30
N LEU A 19 8.32 -5.21 -3.49
CA LEU A 19 7.56 -3.97 -3.66
C LEU A 19 6.23 -4.02 -2.91
N ALA A 20 5.50 -5.13 -3.01
CA ALA A 20 4.23 -5.33 -2.34
C ALA A 20 4.38 -5.30 -0.81
N LEU A 21 5.41 -5.97 -0.28
CA LEU A 21 5.71 -5.95 1.15
C LEU A 21 6.08 -4.54 1.63
N ARG A 22 6.89 -3.81 0.85
CA ARG A 22 7.23 -2.41 1.13
C ARG A 22 6.00 -1.51 1.14
N PHE A 23 5.10 -1.67 0.17
CA PHE A 23 3.84 -0.94 0.13
C PHE A 23 3.01 -1.17 1.40
N LEU A 24 2.82 -2.42 1.81
CA LEU A 24 2.04 -2.76 3.01
C LEU A 24 2.67 -2.21 4.30
N ASN A 25 3.99 -2.30 4.42
CA ASN A 25 4.72 -1.88 5.61
C ASN A 25 4.97 -0.36 5.68
N HIS A 26 5.01 0.34 4.55
CA HIS A 26 5.23 1.78 4.54
C HIS A 26 3.95 2.57 4.38
N CYS A 27 3.11 2.22 3.41
CA CYS A 27 1.93 3.03 3.09
C CYS A 27 0.71 2.65 3.94
N LEU A 28 0.64 1.41 4.43
CA LEU A 28 -0.52 0.89 5.16
C LEU A 28 -0.20 0.54 6.62
N SER A 29 0.96 0.89 7.16
CA SER A 29 1.34 0.46 8.52
C SER A 29 0.58 1.16 9.65
N ASN A 30 0.05 2.37 9.41
CA ASN A 30 -0.74 3.13 10.37
C ASN A 30 -1.59 4.20 9.68
N ALA A 31 -2.50 4.82 10.43
CA ALA A 31 -3.43 5.83 9.93
C ALA A 31 -2.74 7.06 9.30
N VAL A 32 -1.57 7.48 9.82
CA VAL A 32 -0.81 8.60 9.25
C VAL A 32 -0.34 8.28 7.83
N GLN A 33 0.23 7.09 7.63
CA GLN A 33 0.72 6.67 6.32
C GLN A 33 -0.42 6.47 5.31
N VAL A 34 -1.54 5.93 5.77
CA VAL A 34 -2.74 5.77 4.94
C VAL A 34 -3.28 7.15 4.52
N HIS A 35 -3.33 8.11 5.43
CA HIS A 35 -3.70 9.50 5.10
C HIS A 35 -2.78 10.08 4.01
N TYR A 36 -1.46 9.88 4.12
CA TYR A 36 -0.52 10.34 3.09
C TYR A 36 -0.71 9.61 1.75
N LEU A 37 -0.92 8.29 1.77
CA LEU A 37 -1.20 7.51 0.55
C LEU A 37 -2.45 8.04 -0.16
N VAL A 38 -3.54 8.22 0.58
CA VAL A 38 -4.83 8.66 0.04
C VAL A 38 -4.78 10.10 -0.45
N THR A 39 -4.16 11.02 0.29
CA THR A 39 -4.04 12.41 -0.16
C THR A 39 -3.15 12.57 -1.39
N SER A 40 -2.07 11.76 -1.49
CA SER A 40 -1.17 11.77 -2.65
C SER A 40 -1.73 11.07 -3.88
N SER A 41 -2.77 10.23 -3.74
CA SER A 41 -3.39 9.54 -4.87
C SER A 41 -4.37 10.40 -5.65
N PHE A 42 -4.71 11.60 -5.17
CA PHE A 42 -5.68 12.48 -5.81
C PHE A 42 -5.09 13.14 -7.06
N GLN A 43 -5.69 12.88 -8.22
CA GLN A 43 -5.37 13.57 -9.45
C GLN A 43 -6.22 14.85 -9.53
N GLY A 44 -5.89 15.84 -8.70
CA GLY A 44 -6.64 17.10 -8.56
C GLY A 44 -7.08 17.40 -7.12
N GLY A 45 -8.01 18.36 -6.97
CA GLY A 45 -8.54 18.75 -5.66
C GLY A 45 -9.74 17.93 -5.17
N ASP A 46 -10.15 16.90 -5.91
CA ASP A 46 -11.32 16.07 -5.60
C ASP A 46 -10.91 14.63 -5.30
N TRP A 47 -11.52 14.03 -4.28
CA TRP A 47 -11.27 12.66 -3.85
C TRP A 47 -11.75 11.65 -4.91
N GLN A 48 -12.71 12.03 -5.77
CA GLN A 48 -13.24 11.18 -6.83
C GLN A 48 -12.19 10.85 -7.90
N THR A 49 -11.15 11.67 -8.05
CA THR A 49 -10.06 11.44 -9.01
C THR A 49 -8.90 10.66 -8.40
N SER A 50 -9.11 10.03 -7.25
CA SER A 50 -8.12 9.19 -6.60
C SER A 50 -7.75 7.98 -7.46
N THR A 51 -6.46 7.78 -7.73
CA THR A 51 -5.95 6.58 -8.44
C THR A 51 -6.26 5.29 -7.69
N LEU A 52 -6.44 5.37 -6.36
CA LEU A 52 -6.83 4.21 -5.54
C LEU A 52 -8.19 3.65 -5.91
N LEU A 53 -9.08 4.44 -6.51
CA LEU A 53 -10.39 3.98 -6.98
C LEU A 53 -10.34 3.36 -8.38
N GLY A 54 -9.19 3.44 -9.06
CA GLY A 54 -8.98 2.87 -10.39
C GLY A 54 -9.10 1.35 -10.40
N ALA A 55 -9.69 0.80 -11.48
CA ALA A 55 -9.98 -0.63 -11.59
C ALA A 55 -8.72 -1.52 -11.46
N GLU A 56 -7.61 -1.12 -12.08
CA GLU A 56 -6.34 -1.85 -12.02
C GLU A 56 -5.77 -1.89 -10.60
N VAL A 57 -5.75 -0.74 -9.92
CA VAL A 57 -5.25 -0.61 -8.54
C VAL A 57 -6.12 -1.42 -7.58
N GLN A 58 -7.44 -1.42 -7.78
CA GLN A 58 -8.38 -2.21 -6.99
C GLN A 58 -8.19 -3.72 -7.19
N THR A 59 -7.93 -4.17 -8.41
CA THR A 59 -7.60 -5.57 -8.69
C THR A 59 -6.31 -5.98 -8.00
N TYR A 60 -5.24 -5.18 -8.16
CA TYR A 60 -3.96 -5.41 -7.49
C TYR A 60 -4.11 -5.51 -5.96
N MET A 61 -4.80 -4.55 -5.32
CA MET A 61 -4.98 -4.55 -3.87
C MET A 61 -5.81 -5.75 -3.37
N ARG A 62 -6.80 -6.22 -4.14
CA ARG A 62 -7.57 -7.44 -3.79
C ARG A 62 -6.75 -8.71 -3.91
N GLU A 63 -5.95 -8.83 -4.97
CA GLU A 63 -5.02 -9.96 -5.14
C GLU A 63 -4.01 -10.00 -3.98
N LEU A 64 -3.49 -8.83 -3.60
CA LEU A 64 -2.59 -8.69 -2.47
C LEU A 64 -3.27 -9.11 -1.15
N LEU A 65 -4.50 -8.67 -0.91
CA LEU A 65 -5.28 -9.06 0.27
C LEU A 65 -5.49 -10.57 0.32
N ALA A 66 -5.88 -11.19 -0.80
CA ALA A 66 -6.07 -12.64 -0.90
C ALA A 66 -4.78 -13.42 -0.62
N ALA A 67 -3.65 -12.97 -1.18
CA ALA A 67 -2.35 -13.61 -0.97
C ALA A 67 -1.92 -13.60 0.50
N TYR A 68 -2.08 -12.45 1.19
CA TYR A 68 -1.72 -12.33 2.61
C TYR A 68 -2.73 -13.02 3.53
N ALA A 69 -4.02 -13.02 3.20
CA ALA A 69 -5.03 -13.76 3.97
C ALA A 69 -4.73 -15.27 3.97
N ALA A 70 -4.36 -15.83 2.82
CA ALA A 70 -4.08 -17.26 2.67
C ALA A 70 -2.73 -17.71 3.25
N ASN A 71 -1.77 -16.79 3.46
CA ASN A 71 -0.39 -17.16 3.81
C ASN A 71 0.09 -16.54 5.14
N SER A 72 0.25 -17.38 6.17
CA SER A 72 0.72 -16.94 7.49
C SER A 72 2.22 -16.58 7.52
N ALA A 73 3.02 -17.05 6.57
CA ALA A 73 4.43 -16.66 6.45
C ALA A 73 4.55 -15.23 5.93
N LEU A 74 3.76 -14.86 4.93
CA LEU A 74 3.69 -13.47 4.43
C LEU A 74 3.17 -12.51 5.50
N ARG A 75 2.12 -12.90 6.24
CA ARG A 75 1.62 -12.09 7.36
C ARG A 75 2.66 -11.81 8.44
N ARG A 76 3.56 -12.76 8.71
CA ARG A 76 4.64 -12.59 9.68
C ARG A 76 5.71 -11.57 9.24
N GLN A 77 5.73 -11.19 7.96
CA GLN A 77 6.64 -10.16 7.46
C GLN A 77 6.06 -8.74 7.60
N LEU A 78 4.79 -8.61 8.00
CA LEU A 78 4.16 -7.32 8.20
C LEU A 78 4.64 -6.67 9.50
N VAL A 79 4.96 -5.38 9.42
CA VAL A 79 5.35 -4.55 10.57
C VAL A 79 4.14 -4.25 11.47
N SER A 80 2.96 -4.12 10.87
CA SER A 80 1.72 -3.81 11.57
C SER A 80 0.61 -4.79 11.18
N GLY A 81 -0.15 -5.25 12.18
CA GLY A 81 -1.36 -6.04 11.94
C GLY A 81 -2.44 -5.23 11.22
N ASP A 82 -2.41 -3.91 11.36
CA ASP A 82 -3.39 -3.00 10.77
C ASP A 82 -3.22 -2.86 9.25
N SER A 83 -2.06 -3.24 8.69
CA SER A 83 -1.81 -3.16 7.25
C SER A 83 -2.88 -3.89 6.42
N LEU A 84 -3.35 -5.05 6.90
CA LEU A 84 -4.40 -5.80 6.22
C LEU A 84 -5.79 -5.22 6.47
N TYR A 85 -6.01 -4.61 7.64
CA TYR A 85 -7.26 -3.90 7.93
C TYR A 85 -7.44 -2.71 6.96
N TYR A 86 -6.41 -1.87 6.80
CA TYR A 86 -6.48 -0.75 5.88
C TYR A 86 -6.59 -1.20 4.41
N LEU A 87 -5.88 -2.28 4.04
CA LEU A 87 -6.02 -2.88 2.70
C LEU A 87 -7.45 -3.38 2.45
N GLN A 88 -8.08 -3.99 3.46
CA GLN A 88 -9.48 -4.42 3.39
C GLN A 88 -10.41 -3.22 3.22
N CYS A 89 -10.26 -2.15 4.01
CA CYS A 89 -11.05 -0.93 3.85
C CYS A 89 -10.91 -0.28 2.46
N LEU A 90 -9.71 -0.34 1.86
CA LEU A 90 -9.44 0.19 0.52
C LEU A 90 -10.00 -0.68 -0.61
N THR A 91 -10.34 -1.94 -0.36
CA THR A 91 -10.78 -2.90 -1.38
C THR A 91 -12.25 -3.31 -1.26
N ASP A 92 -12.87 -3.11 -0.10
CA ASP A 92 -14.29 -3.37 0.10
C ASP A 92 -15.14 -2.42 -0.75
N GLU A 93 -15.88 -2.98 -1.71
CA GLU A 93 -16.67 -2.21 -2.67
C GLU A 93 -17.75 -1.36 -2.00
N THR A 94 -18.22 -1.76 -0.82
CA THR A 94 -19.29 -1.07 -0.10
C THR A 94 -18.76 0.15 0.66
N THR A 95 -17.52 0.10 1.16
CA THR A 95 -16.97 1.15 2.03
C THR A 95 -15.78 1.91 1.45
N ARG A 96 -15.13 1.43 0.38
CA ARG A 96 -13.86 2.02 -0.13
C ARG A 96 -13.97 3.51 -0.45
N THR A 97 -15.09 3.93 -1.04
CA THR A 97 -15.32 5.31 -1.45
C THR A 97 -15.36 6.23 -0.23
N ASP A 98 -16.13 5.84 0.79
CA ASP A 98 -16.23 6.57 2.04
C ASP A 98 -14.92 6.53 2.82
N PHE A 99 -14.22 5.39 2.81
CA PHE A 99 -12.92 5.26 3.44
C PHE A 99 -11.89 6.20 2.80
N VAL A 100 -11.78 6.25 1.47
CA VAL A 100 -10.90 7.19 0.76
C VAL A 100 -11.24 8.64 1.12
N ARG A 101 -12.53 8.98 1.17
CA ARG A 101 -12.97 10.32 1.55
C ARG A 101 -12.59 10.67 2.99
N VAL A 102 -12.82 9.76 3.94
CA VAL A 102 -12.54 9.96 5.37
C VAL A 102 -11.04 9.97 5.64
N ALA A 103 -10.27 9.07 5.03
CA ALA A 103 -8.83 8.97 5.15
C ALA A 103 -8.10 10.21 4.62
N ALA A 104 -8.71 10.95 3.69
CA ALA A 104 -8.19 12.23 3.22
C ALA A 104 -8.36 13.39 4.21
N ALA A 105 -9.20 13.23 5.24
CA ALA A 105 -9.42 14.28 6.22
C ALA A 105 -8.19 14.44 7.14
N PRO A 106 -7.78 15.68 7.49
CA PRO A 106 -6.64 15.92 8.39
C PRO A 106 -6.81 15.32 9.79
N SER A 107 -8.04 15.07 10.23
CA SER A 107 -8.35 14.46 11.52
C SER A 107 -8.18 12.94 11.55
N PHE A 108 -8.11 12.28 10.39
CA PHE A 108 -8.05 10.82 10.29
C PHE A 108 -6.93 10.19 11.12
N PRO A 109 -5.68 10.69 11.10
CA PRO A 109 -4.60 10.08 11.87
C PRO A 109 -4.80 10.11 13.39
N PHE A 110 -5.62 11.04 13.88
CA PHE A 110 -5.91 11.22 15.30
C PHE A 110 -7.14 10.44 15.78
N ALA A 111 -7.95 9.92 14.85
CA ALA A 111 -9.13 9.13 15.17
C ALA A 111 -8.80 7.67 15.55
N SER A 112 -7.56 7.25 15.32
CA SER A 112 -7.06 5.89 15.60
C SER A 112 -6.20 5.80 16.86
N SER A 113 -6.25 6.82 17.74
CA SER A 113 -5.49 6.90 19.02
C SER A 113 -6.27 6.34 20.21
#